data_AF-A0A4Q3AKQ0-F1
#
_entry.id   AF-A0A4Q3AKQ0-F1
#
_cell.length_a   1.000
_cell.length_b   1.000
_cell.length_c   1.000
_cell.angle_alpha   90.00
_cell.angle_beta   90.00
_cell.angle_gamma   90.00
#
_symmetry.space_group_name_H-M   'P 1'
#
loop_
_entity.id
_entity.type
_entity.pdbx_description
1 polymer ?
#
loop_
_entity_poly.entity_id
_entity_poly.type
_entity_poly.pdbx_seq_one_letter_code
_entity_poly.pdbx_strand_id
1 'polypeptide(L)'
;MIRFLAAAILALAMPLILAAQDEGVSESGDTRRRDAAEAIREKIRNDVLAPTVAPRGYDVTIVVFSDYQCGYCRRFSPTLDALMASAGLKRRQ
;
A
#
# COMPACT_ATOMS: atom_id res chain seq x y z
N MET A 1 -53.42 25.84 4.60
CA MET A 1 -53.08 25.27 3.27
C MET A 1 -51.64 25.55 2.86
N ILE A 2 -51.15 26.80 2.93
CA ILE A 2 -49.78 27.17 2.52
C ILE A 2 -48.67 26.43 3.33
N ARG A 3 -48.90 26.15 4.62
CA ARG A 3 -47.94 25.43 5.48
C ARG A 3 -47.73 23.96 5.10
N PHE A 4 -48.73 23.30 4.53
CA PHE A 4 -48.62 21.90 4.09
C PHE A 4 -47.94 21.76 2.73
N LEU A 5 -48.12 22.75 1.84
CA LEU A 5 -47.40 22.84 0.57
C LEU A 5 -45.89 23.06 0.78
N ALA A 6 -45.50 23.92 1.73
CA ALA A 6 -44.09 24.15 2.04
C ALA A 6 -43.39 22.89 2.60
N ALA A 7 -44.09 22.09 3.42
CA ALA A 7 -43.54 20.85 3.97
C ALA A 7 -43.38 19.75 2.91
N ALA A 8 -44.32 19.65 1.95
CA ALA A 8 -44.24 18.70 0.85
C ALA A 8 -43.10 19.00 -0.12
N ILE A 9 -42.85 20.28 -0.40
CA ILE A 9 -41.75 20.73 -1.28
C ILE A 9 -40.38 20.46 -0.63
N LEU A 10 -40.26 20.63 0.69
CA LEU A 10 -39.02 20.37 1.42
C LEU A 10 -38.70 18.86 1.49
N ALA A 11 -39.71 18.00 1.64
CA ALA A 11 -39.55 16.54 1.69
C ALA A 11 -39.20 15.92 0.33
N LEU A 12 -39.66 16.51 -0.79
CA LEU A 12 -39.36 16.05 -2.15
C LEU A 12 -37.96 16.45 -2.65
N ALA A 13 -37.37 17.52 -2.11
CA ALA A 13 -36.01 17.95 -2.44
C ALA A 13 -34.92 17.24 -1.60
N MET A 14 -35.29 16.65 -0.47
CA MET A 14 -34.38 16.00 0.47
C MET A 14 -33.62 14.78 -0.08
N PRO A 15 -34.19 13.93 -0.97
CA PRO A 15 -33.46 12.84 -1.59
C PRO A 15 -32.40 13.31 -2.60
N LEU A 16 -32.62 14.45 -3.26
CA LEU A 16 -31.66 15.02 -4.22
C LEU A 16 -30.43 15.63 -3.53
N ILE A 17 -30.63 16.23 -2.35
CA ILE A 17 -29.53 16.84 -1.59
C ILE A 17 -28.64 15.76 -0.94
N LEU A 18 -29.21 14.60 -0.59
CA LEU A 18 -28.44 13.49 0.00
C LEU A 18 -27.58 12.73 -1.02
N ALA A 19 -27.98 12.66 -2.29
CA ALA A 19 -27.15 12.09 -3.36
C ALA A 19 -25.95 12.96 -3.74
N ALA A 20 -25.92 14.23 -3.32
CA ALA A 20 -24.84 15.18 -3.62
C ALA A 20 -23.80 15.32 -2.48
N GLN A 21 -24.01 14.67 -1.32
CA GLN A 21 -23.13 14.79 -0.15
C GLN A 21 -22.33 13.52 0.17
N ASP A 22 -22.09 12.63 -0.80
CA ASP A 22 -21.07 11.58 -0.63
C ASP A 22 -19.64 12.07 -0.95
N GLU A 23 -19.49 13.31 -1.46
CA GLU A 23 -18.19 13.91 -1.76
C GLU A 23 -17.82 14.94 -0.67
N GLY A 24 -17.68 14.44 0.56
CA GLY A 24 -17.58 15.29 1.75
C GLY A 24 -16.54 14.89 2.78
N VAL A 25 -15.60 14.00 2.46
CA VAL A 25 -14.38 13.84 3.25
C VAL A 25 -13.20 14.28 2.40
N SER A 26 -12.40 15.18 2.95
CA SER A 26 -11.12 15.66 2.41
C SER A 26 -10.09 14.51 2.36
N GLU A 27 -10.35 13.49 1.55
CA GLU A 27 -9.55 12.27 1.40
C GLU A 27 -8.51 12.37 0.28
N SER A 28 -8.70 13.27 -0.70
CA SER A 28 -8.00 13.21 -1.98
C SER A 28 -6.47 13.36 -1.93
N GLY A 29 -5.90 13.91 -0.85
CA GLY A 29 -4.46 14.17 -0.76
C GLY A 29 -3.65 13.05 -0.10
N ASP A 30 -4.23 12.35 0.88
CA ASP A 30 -3.53 11.32 1.66
C ASP A 30 -3.75 9.93 1.06
N THR A 31 -4.99 9.61 0.65
CA THR A 31 -5.29 8.33 -0.02
C THR A 31 -4.54 8.21 -1.33
N ARG A 32 -4.57 9.24 -2.18
CA ARG A 32 -3.82 9.27 -3.46
C ARG A 32 -2.32 9.07 -3.28
N ARG A 33 -1.71 9.59 -2.21
CA ARG A 33 -0.27 9.38 -1.91
C ARG A 33 0.00 7.95 -1.43
N ARG A 34 -0.89 7.38 -0.62
CA ARG A 34 -0.81 5.98 -0.17
C ARG A 34 -0.96 5.02 -1.34
N ASP A 35 -1.92 5.25 -2.23
CA ASP A 35 -2.15 4.42 -3.42
C ASP A 35 -0.94 4.48 -4.35
N ALA A 36 -0.38 5.67 -4.57
CA ALA A 36 0.85 5.82 -5.34
C ALA A 36 2.05 5.11 -4.68
N ALA A 37 2.19 5.19 -3.35
CA ALA A 37 3.23 4.50 -2.63
C ALA A 37 3.08 2.97 -2.70
N GLU A 38 1.85 2.46 -2.61
CA GLU A 38 1.58 1.02 -2.72
C GLU A 38 1.88 0.50 -4.13
N ALA A 39 1.49 1.26 -5.16
CA ALA A 39 1.84 0.92 -6.54
C ALA A 39 3.36 0.86 -6.76
N ILE A 40 4.14 1.71 -6.08
CA ILE A 40 5.61 1.66 -6.12
C ILE A 40 6.14 0.45 -5.37
N ARG A 41 5.62 0.16 -4.16
CA ARG A 41 6.03 -1.00 -3.34
C ARG A 41 5.77 -2.32 -4.05
N GLU A 42 4.64 -2.43 -4.73
CA GLU A 42 4.29 -3.62 -5.50
C GLU A 42 5.31 -3.88 -6.62
N LYS A 43 5.69 -2.82 -7.35
CA LYS A 43 6.73 -2.90 -8.40
C LYS A 43 8.10 -3.30 -7.83
N ILE A 44 8.46 -2.75 -6.68
CA ILE A 44 9.73 -3.07 -6.00
C ILE A 44 9.76 -4.54 -5.55
N ARG A 45 8.63 -5.06 -5.04
CA ARG A 45 8.53 -6.42 -4.52
C ARG A 45 8.58 -7.47 -5.63
N ASN A 46 7.98 -7.16 -6.78
CA ASN A 46 7.77 -8.09 -7.88
C ASN A 46 8.59 -7.73 -9.13
N ASP A 47 9.74 -7.08 -8.96
CA ASP A 47 10.67 -6.80 -10.06
C ASP A 47 11.23 -8.10 -10.63
N VAL A 48 11.02 -8.31 -11.94
CA VAL A 48 11.48 -9.50 -12.67
C VAL A 48 13.00 -9.63 -12.74
N LEU A 49 13.73 -8.52 -12.58
CA LEU A 49 15.19 -8.51 -12.62
C LEU A 49 15.83 -8.72 -11.25
N ALA A 50 15.08 -8.50 -10.16
CA ALA A 50 15.60 -8.64 -8.80
C ALA A 50 15.75 -10.12 -8.40
N PRO A 51 16.95 -10.57 -7.95
CA PRO A 51 17.12 -11.92 -7.45
C PRO A 51 16.21 -12.19 -6.25
N THR A 52 15.31 -13.15 -6.39
CA THR A 52 14.28 -13.45 -5.38
C THR A 52 14.37 -14.89 -4.89
N VAL A 53 14.21 -15.06 -3.57
CA VAL A 53 14.05 -16.35 -2.91
C VAL A 53 12.69 -16.35 -2.22
N ALA A 54 11.71 -17.03 -2.81
CA ALA A 54 10.32 -17.07 -2.35
C ALA A 54 9.86 -18.53 -2.16
N PRO A 55 10.06 -19.14 -0.97
CA PRO A 55 9.51 -20.47 -0.67
C PRO A 55 7.98 -20.43 -0.67
N ARG A 56 7.29 -21.57 -0.71
CA ARG A 56 5.83 -21.54 -0.56
C ARG A 56 5.45 -21.21 0.89
N GLY A 57 4.44 -20.37 1.06
CA GLY A 57 3.89 -20.01 2.38
C GLY A 57 4.80 -19.14 3.24
N TYR A 58 5.57 -18.21 2.64
CA TYR A 58 6.29 -17.21 3.42
C TYR A 58 5.31 -16.21 4.04
N ASP A 59 5.56 -15.80 5.29
CA ASP A 59 4.77 -14.78 5.97
C ASP A 59 5.35 -13.37 5.81
N VAL A 60 6.65 -13.28 5.53
CA VAL A 60 7.40 -12.02 5.50
C VAL A 60 8.20 -11.91 4.20
N THR A 61 8.18 -10.72 3.60
CA THR A 61 9.04 -10.37 2.46
C THR A 61 10.01 -9.26 2.86
N ILE A 62 11.30 -9.51 2.65
CA ILE A 62 12.37 -8.53 2.86
C ILE A 62 12.91 -8.11 1.49
N VAL A 63 12.81 -6.82 1.16
CA VAL A 63 13.47 -6.24 -0.02
C VAL A 63 14.71 -5.50 0.45
N VAL A 64 15.87 -5.88 -0.08
CA VAL A 64 17.16 -5.33 0.34
C VAL A 64 17.75 -4.48 -0.78
N PHE A 65 17.82 -3.17 -0.53
CA PHE A 65 18.64 -2.27 -1.35
C PHE A 65 20.07 -2.30 -0.82
N SER A 66 21.00 -2.75 -1.65
CA SER A 66 22.41 -2.91 -1.27
C SER A 66 23.32 -2.48 -2.40
N ASP A 67 24.46 -1.93 -2.04
CA ASP A 67 25.55 -1.59 -2.95
C ASP A 67 26.80 -2.38 -2.53
N TYR A 68 27.51 -2.97 -3.49
CA TYR A 68 28.74 -3.71 -3.27
C TYR A 68 29.86 -2.85 -2.66
N GLN A 69 29.87 -1.54 -2.91
CA GLN A 69 30.86 -0.60 -2.37
C GLN A 69 30.46 -0.02 -1.00
N CYS A 70 29.23 -0.24 -0.54
CA CYS A 70 28.80 0.24 0.77
C CYS A 70 29.37 -0.62 1.91
N GLY A 71 30.22 -0.02 2.75
CA GLY A 71 30.84 -0.70 3.89
C GLY A 71 29.85 -1.27 4.91
N TYR A 72 28.70 -0.61 5.12
CA TYR A 72 27.65 -1.12 6.02
C TYR A 72 26.89 -2.30 5.40
N CYS A 73 26.57 -2.24 4.10
CA CYS A 73 25.93 -3.34 3.39
C CYS A 73 26.79 -4.61 3.46
N ARG A 74 28.11 -4.49 3.28
CA ARG A 74 29.05 -5.60 3.43
C ARG A 74 29.06 -6.22 4.83
N ARG A 75 28.90 -5.39 5.88
CA ARG A 75 28.82 -5.87 7.27
C ARG A 75 27.48 -6.53 7.58
N PHE A 76 26.39 -6.07 6.97
CA PHE A 76 25.04 -6.61 7.14
C PHE A 76 24.81 -7.93 6.41
N SER A 77 25.41 -8.11 5.22
CA SER A 77 25.15 -9.27 4.36
C SER A 77 25.29 -10.64 5.07
N PRO A 78 26.33 -10.90 5.89
CA PRO A 78 26.45 -12.17 6.62
C PRO A 78 25.31 -12.42 7.63
N THR A 79 24.79 -11.37 8.27
CA THR A 79 23.64 -11.50 9.19
C THR A 79 22.38 -11.91 8.44
N LEU A 80 22.15 -11.33 7.26
CA LEU A 80 21.04 -11.72 6.41
C LEU A 80 21.19 -13.16 5.91
N ASP A 81 22.40 -13.58 5.52
CA ASP A 81 22.68 -14.97 5.13
C ASP A 81 22.39 -15.96 6.27
N ALA A 82 22.80 -15.64 7.49
CA ALA A 82 22.54 -16.46 8.66
C ALA A 82 21.03 -16.58 8.97
N LEU A 83 20.28 -15.49 8.85
CA LEU A 83 18.82 -15.48 9.01
C LEU A 83 18.12 -16.33 7.95
N MET A 84 18.56 -16.23 6.68
CA MET A 84 18.00 -17.06 5.61
C MET A 84 18.33 -18.54 5.84
N ALA A 85 19.57 -18.85 6.24
CA ALA A 85 20.00 -20.21 6.49
C ALA A 85 19.23 -20.87 7.66
N SER A 86 18.93 -20.12 8.73
CA SER A 86 18.13 -20.64 9.84
C SER A 86 16.68 -20.96 9.43
N ALA A 87 16.17 -20.29 8.40
CA ALA A 87 14.88 -20.60 7.75
C ALA A 87 14.98 -21.65 6.62
N GLY A 88 16.15 -22.26 6.42
CA GLY A 88 16.38 -23.26 5.35
C GLY A 88 16.47 -22.66 3.94
N LEU A 89 16.74 -21.36 3.83
CA LEU A 89 16.82 -20.62 2.56
C LEU A 89 18.27 -20.23 2.24
N LYS A 90 18.58 -20.07 0.95
CA LYS A 90 19.89 -19.58 0.50
C LYS A 90 19.73 -18.48 -0.54
N ARG A 91 20.42 -17.37 -0.34
CA ARG A 91 20.46 -16.23 -1.27
C ARG A 91 21.31 -16.53 -2.49
N ARG A 92 20.82 -16.15 -3.67
CA ARG A 92 21.58 -16.09 -4.93
C ARG A 92 22.01 -14.64 -5.16
N GLN A 93 23.08 -14.22 -4.51
CA GLN A 93 23.76 -12.95 -4.79
C GLN A 93 24.98 -13.19 -5.67
#